data_AF-A0A923V5E7-F1
#
_entry.id   AF-A0A923V5E7-F1
#
_cell.length_a   1.000
_cell.length_b   1.000
_cell.length_c   1.000
_cell.angle_alpha   90.00
_cell.angle_beta   90.00
_cell.angle_gamma   90.00
#
_symmetry.space_group_name_H-M   'P 1'
#
loop_
_entity.id
_entity.type
_entity.pdbx_description
1 polymer ?
#
loop_
_entity_poly.entity_id
_entity_poly.type
_entity_poly.pdbx_seq_one_letter_code
_entity_poly.pdbx_strand_id
1 'polypeptide(L)'
;MKAYVYPPLFKFYRVAILLFIIVLIHACSSTRYISDDQSIVKKVNINGVDPKFEEEAYNYVQKDLRPPSALSINVPLYNLFNTKNGRYKTSNIKPFGAPPAILDSTLVEISRNQIEKFLKGKGYFTAKVKADISMANKKAEIAFKATPGPAYFIGSIKDSIANENIKQLYESQKPKFSRLHVGMQYDADSLNYEREQIYRIAKENGYYYFLRPYINFDVFGADVISASNKVDLHLNVTDPPNGEHKTFV
;
A
#
# COMPACT_ATOMS: atom_id res chain seq x y z
N MET A 1 28.56 -67.67 -16.71
CA MET A 1 27.94 -66.58 -15.94
C MET A 1 26.83 -65.98 -16.77
N LYS A 2 25.56 -66.13 -16.38
CA LYS A 2 24.43 -65.47 -17.07
C LYS A 2 24.22 -64.10 -16.41
N ALA A 3 24.42 -63.03 -17.17
CA ALA A 3 24.13 -61.67 -16.70
C ALA A 3 22.61 -61.50 -16.59
N TYR A 4 22.13 -61.12 -15.41
CA TYR A 4 20.74 -60.74 -15.20
C TYR A 4 20.47 -59.41 -15.92
N VAL A 5 19.76 -59.47 -17.05
CA VAL A 5 19.22 -58.29 -17.71
C VAL A 5 17.95 -57.90 -16.96
N TYR A 6 18.04 -56.86 -16.11
CA TYR A 6 16.86 -56.31 -15.43
C TYR A 6 15.87 -55.79 -16.49
N PRO A 7 14.58 -56.17 -16.43
CA PRO A 7 13.57 -55.58 -17.31
C PRO A 7 13.40 -54.08 -16.96
N PRO A 8 12.80 -53.26 -17.85
CA PRO A 8 12.76 -51.80 -17.69
C PRO A 8 11.74 -51.35 -16.62
N LEU A 9 11.80 -51.90 -15.41
CA LEU A 9 10.96 -51.53 -14.27
C LEU A 9 11.10 -50.03 -13.93
N PHE A 10 12.29 -49.45 -14.18
CA PHE A 10 12.60 -48.05 -13.92
C PHE A 10 11.81 -47.07 -14.81
N LYS A 11 11.40 -47.48 -16.03
CA LYS A 11 10.56 -46.65 -16.91
C LYS A 11 9.13 -46.56 -16.39
N PHE A 12 8.58 -47.66 -15.89
CA PHE A 12 7.20 -47.71 -15.39
C PHE A 12 7.02 -46.89 -14.10
N TYR A 13 8.01 -46.91 -13.19
CA TYR A 13 7.95 -46.13 -11.95
C TYR A 13 7.98 -44.61 -12.20
N ARG A 14 8.78 -44.15 -13.18
CA ARG A 14 8.80 -42.74 -13.60
C ARG A 14 7.48 -42.29 -14.21
N VAL A 15 6.86 -43.14 -15.04
CA VAL A 15 5.54 -42.87 -15.63
C VAL A 15 4.44 -42.85 -14.55
N ALA A 16 4.50 -43.77 -13.57
CA ALA A 16 3.57 -43.81 -12.45
C ALA A 16 3.69 -42.58 -11.54
N ILE A 17 4.92 -42.12 -11.24
CA ILE A 17 5.17 -40.89 -10.48
C ILE A 17 4.62 -39.67 -11.25
N LEU A 18 4.86 -39.60 -12.57
CA LEU A 18 4.33 -38.52 -13.41
C LEU A 18 2.80 -38.51 -13.44
N LEU A 19 2.16 -39.68 -13.59
CA LEU A 19 0.70 -39.82 -13.53
C LEU A 19 0.13 -39.46 -12.16
N PHE A 20 0.82 -39.85 -11.09
CA PHE A 20 0.43 -39.48 -9.71
C PHE A 20 0.52 -37.97 -9.48
N ILE A 21 1.58 -37.32 -9.97
CA ILE A 21 1.72 -35.86 -9.93
C ILE A 21 0.61 -35.18 -10.74
N ILE A 22 0.29 -35.67 -11.94
CA ILE A 22 -0.80 -35.14 -12.77
C ILE A 22 -2.16 -35.25 -12.05
N VAL A 23 -2.46 -36.40 -11.43
CA VAL A 23 -3.70 -36.59 -10.64
C VAL A 23 -3.75 -35.67 -9.43
N LEU A 24 -2.63 -35.45 -8.74
CA LEU A 24 -2.53 -34.50 -7.63
C LEU A 24 -2.76 -33.04 -8.07
N ILE A 25 -2.36 -32.68 -9.30
CA ILE A 25 -2.58 -31.34 -9.86
C ILE A 25 -4.06 -31.11 -10.20
N HIS A 26 -4.79 -32.13 -10.69
CA HIS A 26 -6.21 -31.99 -11.05
C HIS A 26 -7.17 -31.91 -9.86
N ALA A 27 -6.81 -32.44 -8.69
CA ALA A 27 -7.69 -32.45 -7.51
C ALA A 27 -7.74 -31.10 -6.75
N CYS A 28 -6.87 -30.16 -7.07
CA CYS A 28 -6.72 -28.89 -6.36
C CYS A 28 -7.58 -27.77 -6.97
N SER A 29 -8.92 -27.94 -6.95
CA SER A 29 -9.79 -26.80 -7.21
C SER A 29 -9.71 -25.83 -6.02
N SER A 30 -9.06 -24.68 -6.22
CA SER A 30 -8.88 -23.68 -5.15
C SER A 30 -10.22 -23.13 -4.61
N THR A 31 -11.31 -23.26 -5.37
CA THR A 31 -12.65 -22.74 -5.04
C THR A 31 -13.56 -23.80 -4.38
N ARG A 32 -13.05 -25.00 -4.11
CA ARG A 32 -13.85 -26.13 -3.61
C ARG A 32 -14.54 -25.88 -2.26
N TYR A 33 -13.89 -25.14 -1.37
CA TYR A 33 -14.30 -25.02 0.05
C TYR A 33 -15.05 -23.73 0.38
N ILE A 34 -15.27 -22.86 -0.63
CA ILE A 34 -16.01 -21.60 -0.48
C ILE A 34 -17.47 -21.77 -0.92
N SER A 35 -18.34 -20.92 -0.38
CA SER A 35 -19.77 -20.91 -0.73
C SER A 35 -20.01 -20.52 -2.19
N ASP A 36 -21.23 -20.71 -2.69
CA ASP A 36 -21.58 -20.43 -4.09
C ASP A 36 -21.68 -18.94 -4.42
N ASP A 37 -21.96 -18.12 -3.41
CA ASP A 37 -22.00 -16.66 -3.45
C ASP A 37 -20.62 -16.00 -3.29
N GLN A 38 -19.59 -16.78 -2.96
CA GLN A 38 -18.23 -16.28 -2.75
C GLN A 38 -17.34 -16.42 -3.99
N SER A 39 -16.35 -15.54 -4.08
CA SER A 39 -15.29 -15.61 -5.09
C SER A 39 -13.91 -15.40 -4.46
N ILE A 40 -12.91 -16.13 -4.97
CA ILE A 40 -11.50 -15.97 -4.56
C ILE A 40 -10.85 -14.95 -5.48
N VAL A 41 -10.23 -13.92 -4.90
CA VAL A 41 -9.40 -12.98 -5.65
C VAL A 41 -8.16 -13.72 -6.15
N LYS A 42 -7.98 -13.73 -7.47
CA LYS A 42 -6.83 -14.35 -8.15
C LYS A 42 -5.83 -13.34 -8.67
N LYS A 43 -6.30 -12.13 -8.98
CA LYS A 43 -5.48 -11.09 -9.58
C LYS A 43 -5.96 -9.73 -9.11
N VAL A 44 -5.01 -8.87 -8.79
CA VAL A 44 -5.23 -7.45 -8.53
C VAL A 44 -4.25 -6.69 -9.41
N ASN A 45 -4.76 -5.75 -10.21
CA ASN A 45 -3.93 -4.87 -11.04
C ASN A 45 -4.27 -3.42 -10.74
N ILE A 46 -3.28 -2.54 -10.86
CA ILE A 46 -3.45 -1.10 -10.79
C ILE A 46 -2.96 -0.53 -12.12
N ASN A 47 -3.85 0.10 -12.87
CA ASN A 47 -3.58 0.64 -14.19
C ASN A 47 -3.64 2.17 -14.18
N GLY A 48 -2.87 2.84 -15.04
CA GLY A 48 -2.92 4.30 -15.19
C GLY A 48 -2.19 5.07 -14.09
N VAL A 49 -1.34 4.39 -13.32
CA VAL A 49 -0.39 5.00 -12.37
C VAL A 49 0.96 5.15 -13.06
N ASP A 50 1.69 6.22 -12.75
CA ASP A 50 3.09 6.38 -13.20
C ASP A 50 3.92 5.18 -12.70
N PRO A 51 4.73 4.52 -13.54
CA PRO A 51 5.52 3.35 -13.14
C PRO A 51 6.34 3.55 -11.87
N LYS A 52 6.83 4.76 -11.59
CA LYS A 52 7.60 5.05 -10.36
C LYS A 52 6.78 4.89 -9.07
N PHE A 53 5.46 4.91 -9.16
CA PHE A 53 4.53 4.83 -8.04
C PHE A 53 3.73 3.53 -7.98
N GLU A 54 3.94 2.59 -8.91
CA GLU A 54 3.11 1.38 -9.01
C GLU A 54 3.24 0.48 -7.76
N GLU A 55 4.46 0.25 -7.28
CA GLU A 55 4.70 -0.56 -6.07
C GLU A 55 4.14 0.11 -4.81
N GLU A 56 4.35 1.42 -4.67
CA GLU A 56 3.79 2.20 -3.57
C GLU A 56 2.26 2.19 -3.60
N ALA A 57 1.63 2.35 -4.77
CA ALA A 57 0.19 2.28 -4.93
C ALA A 57 -0.36 0.90 -4.54
N TYR A 58 0.35 -0.19 -4.88
CA TYR A 58 -0.04 -1.55 -4.51
C TYR A 58 -0.07 -1.77 -2.98
N ASN A 59 0.73 -1.03 -2.22
CA ASN A 59 0.70 -1.08 -0.76
C ASN A 59 -0.60 -0.55 -0.15
N TYR A 60 -1.42 0.16 -0.91
CA TYR A 60 -2.75 0.62 -0.50
C TYR A 60 -3.87 -0.37 -0.85
N VAL A 61 -3.57 -1.48 -1.53
CA VAL A 61 -4.52 -2.60 -1.66
C VAL A 61 -4.63 -3.31 -0.32
N GLN A 62 -5.84 -3.52 0.19
CA GLN A 62 -6.06 -4.22 1.45
C GLN A 62 -5.44 -5.63 1.43
N LYS A 63 -4.73 -6.00 2.49
CA LYS A 63 -3.93 -7.24 2.56
C LYS A 63 -4.77 -8.49 2.29
N ASP A 64 -6.02 -8.50 2.75
CA ASP A 64 -6.94 -9.64 2.60
C ASP A 64 -7.45 -9.82 1.16
N LEU A 65 -7.31 -8.80 0.31
CA LEU A 65 -7.59 -8.90 -1.13
C LEU A 65 -6.35 -9.28 -1.94
N ARG A 66 -5.14 -9.21 -1.38
CA ARG A 66 -3.91 -9.51 -2.12
C ARG A 66 -3.84 -11.03 -2.35
N PRO A 67 -3.90 -11.49 -3.60
CA PRO A 67 -3.80 -12.92 -3.87
C PRO A 67 -2.41 -13.42 -3.45
N PRO A 68 -2.31 -14.59 -2.81
CA PRO A 68 -1.02 -15.22 -2.60
C PRO A 68 -0.40 -15.56 -3.96
N SER A 69 0.93 -15.62 -4.01
CA SER A 69 1.64 -16.07 -5.22
C SER A 69 1.08 -17.41 -5.72
N ALA A 70 0.98 -17.58 -7.03
CA ALA A 70 0.45 -18.79 -7.65
C ALA A 70 1.22 -20.06 -7.25
N LEU A 71 2.50 -19.92 -6.87
CA LEU A 71 3.35 -21.01 -6.40
C LEU A 71 3.36 -21.18 -4.87
N SER A 72 2.58 -20.38 -4.14
CA SER A 72 2.55 -20.41 -2.68
C SER A 72 1.86 -21.67 -2.16
N ILE A 73 2.50 -22.34 -1.20
CA ILE A 73 1.91 -23.46 -0.45
C ILE A 73 0.87 -23.01 0.59
N ASN A 74 0.70 -21.70 0.81
CA ASN A 74 -0.13 -21.18 1.90
C ASN A 74 -1.59 -21.63 1.81
N VAL A 75 -2.23 -21.50 0.65
CA VAL A 75 -3.64 -21.89 0.48
C VAL A 75 -3.80 -23.41 0.49
N PRO A 76 -2.98 -24.21 -0.24
CA PRO A 76 -3.03 -25.67 -0.11
C PRO A 76 -2.86 -26.16 1.33
N LEU A 77 -1.89 -25.60 2.07
CA LEU A 77 -1.62 -25.95 3.46
C LEU A 77 -2.79 -25.56 4.37
N TYR A 78 -3.37 -24.38 4.18
CA TYR A 78 -4.56 -23.95 4.90
C TYR A 78 -5.74 -24.89 4.66
N ASN A 79 -5.99 -25.25 3.40
CA ASN A 79 -7.06 -26.16 3.02
C ASN A 79 -6.93 -27.53 3.68
N LEU A 80 -5.70 -28.05 3.79
CA LEU A 80 -5.42 -29.35 4.42
C LEU A 80 -5.83 -29.38 5.90
N PHE A 81 -5.53 -28.32 6.65
CA PHE A 81 -5.76 -28.30 8.09
C PHE A 81 -7.10 -27.67 8.50
N ASN A 82 -7.69 -26.82 7.66
CA ASN A 82 -8.82 -25.98 8.01
C ASN A 82 -10.11 -26.28 7.25
N THR A 83 -10.25 -27.46 6.65
CA THR A 83 -11.50 -27.91 6.01
C THR A 83 -12.17 -29.06 6.78
N LYS A 84 -13.50 -29.12 6.75
CA LYS A 84 -14.34 -30.19 7.30
C LYS A 84 -15.65 -30.26 6.51
N ASN A 85 -16.10 -31.45 6.12
CA ASN A 85 -17.36 -31.67 5.38
C ASN A 85 -17.51 -30.77 4.13
N GLY A 86 -16.42 -30.59 3.38
CA GLY A 86 -16.42 -29.78 2.16
C GLY A 86 -16.45 -28.26 2.35
N ARG A 87 -16.33 -27.76 3.59
CA ARG A 87 -16.30 -26.32 3.92
C ARG A 87 -15.14 -25.96 4.83
N TYR A 88 -14.80 -24.67 4.94
CA TYR A 88 -13.84 -24.21 5.94
C TYR A 88 -14.38 -24.31 7.36
N LYS A 89 -13.51 -24.65 8.32
CA LYS A 89 -13.82 -24.67 9.75
C LYS A 89 -14.06 -23.25 10.25
N THR A 90 -15.10 -23.05 11.06
CA THR A 90 -15.41 -21.77 11.73
C THR A 90 -14.86 -21.69 13.16
N SER A 91 -14.41 -22.82 13.72
CA SER A 91 -13.86 -22.93 15.08
C SER A 91 -12.60 -23.79 15.08
N ASN A 92 -11.68 -23.57 16.03
CA ASN A 92 -10.42 -24.32 16.17
C ASN A 92 -9.54 -24.30 14.89
N ILE A 93 -9.46 -23.12 14.27
CA ILE A 93 -8.62 -22.87 13.08
C ILE A 93 -7.16 -23.10 13.45
N LYS A 94 -6.46 -23.90 12.65
CA LYS A 94 -5.04 -24.19 12.83
C LYS A 94 -4.19 -23.12 12.15
N PRO A 95 -3.06 -22.70 12.76
CA PRO A 95 -2.20 -21.64 12.24
C PRO A 95 -1.27 -22.14 11.12
N PHE A 96 -1.78 -22.95 10.19
CA PHE A 96 -1.01 -23.51 9.08
C PHE A 96 -1.50 -22.92 7.77
N GLY A 97 -0.57 -22.28 7.03
CA GLY A 97 -0.89 -21.59 5.78
C GLY A 97 -1.72 -20.33 6.01
N ALA A 98 -2.28 -19.80 4.92
CA ALA A 98 -3.16 -18.63 4.95
C ALA A 98 -4.44 -18.93 4.17
N PRO A 99 -5.60 -18.39 4.60
CA PRO A 99 -6.84 -18.55 3.85
C PRO A 99 -6.72 -17.93 2.45
N PRO A 100 -7.52 -18.39 1.47
CA PRO A 100 -7.60 -17.70 0.19
C PRO A 100 -8.15 -16.28 0.38
N ALA A 101 -7.67 -15.33 -0.41
CA ALA A 101 -8.22 -13.98 -0.47
C ALA A 101 -9.66 -14.03 -0.99
N ILE A 102 -10.64 -13.80 -0.12
CA ILE A 102 -12.06 -13.76 -0.49
C ILE A 102 -12.40 -12.35 -0.95
N LEU A 103 -13.16 -12.24 -2.03
CA LEU A 103 -13.64 -10.97 -2.54
C LEU A 103 -14.56 -10.30 -1.51
N ASP A 104 -14.18 -9.09 -1.10
CA ASP A 104 -14.96 -8.22 -0.24
C ASP A 104 -15.06 -6.83 -0.89
N SER A 105 -16.26 -6.43 -1.31
CA SER A 105 -16.51 -5.16 -1.98
C SER A 105 -16.17 -3.95 -1.11
N THR A 106 -16.29 -4.07 0.22
CA THR A 106 -15.95 -3.01 1.17
C THR A 106 -14.45 -2.79 1.17
N LEU A 107 -13.65 -3.87 1.23
CA LEU A 107 -12.20 -3.77 1.14
C LEU A 107 -11.74 -3.26 -0.23
N VAL A 108 -12.46 -3.58 -1.30
CA VAL A 108 -12.18 -3.05 -2.65
C VAL A 108 -12.38 -1.55 -2.66
N GLU A 109 -13.49 -1.06 -2.11
CA GLU A 109 -13.78 0.38 -2.05
C GLU A 109 -12.81 1.13 -1.12
N ILE A 110 -12.40 0.53 0.00
CA ILE A 110 -11.35 1.09 0.86
C ILE A 110 -10.03 1.20 0.08
N SER A 111 -9.62 0.13 -0.61
CA SER A 111 -8.40 0.12 -1.43
C SER A 111 -8.45 1.19 -2.53
N ARG A 112 -9.58 1.30 -3.23
CA ARG A 112 -9.82 2.32 -4.27
C ARG A 112 -9.63 3.73 -3.72
N ASN A 113 -10.25 4.03 -2.59
CA ASN A 113 -10.14 5.32 -1.91
C ASN A 113 -8.71 5.61 -1.45
N GLN A 114 -8.00 4.61 -0.92
CA GLN A 114 -6.64 4.77 -0.45
C GLN A 114 -5.66 5.02 -1.61
N ILE A 115 -5.79 4.31 -2.73
CA ILE A 115 -5.00 4.57 -3.94
C ILE A 115 -5.29 5.97 -4.48
N GLU A 116 -6.56 6.42 -4.51
CA GLU A 116 -6.89 7.78 -4.93
C GLU A 116 -6.25 8.84 -4.01
N LYS A 117 -6.31 8.64 -2.69
CA LYS A 117 -5.65 9.53 -1.72
C LYS A 117 -4.13 9.54 -1.87
N PHE A 118 -3.53 8.38 -2.09
CA PHE A 118 -2.10 8.26 -2.35
C PHE A 118 -1.68 9.10 -3.57
N LEU A 119 -2.37 8.96 -4.69
CA LEU A 119 -2.07 9.73 -5.90
C LEU A 119 -2.21 11.24 -5.66
N LYS A 120 -3.25 11.68 -4.94
CA LYS A 120 -3.38 13.08 -4.52
C LYS A 120 -2.22 13.53 -3.64
N GLY A 121 -1.77 12.65 -2.74
CA GLY A 121 -0.57 12.85 -1.93
C GLY A 121 0.72 13.00 -2.76
N LYS A 122 0.80 12.36 -3.93
CA LYS A 122 1.90 12.49 -4.90
C LYS A 122 1.69 13.63 -5.91
N GLY A 123 0.80 14.58 -5.63
CA GLY A 123 0.64 15.79 -6.43
C GLY A 123 -0.32 15.67 -7.62
N TYR A 124 -1.06 14.56 -7.72
CA TYR A 124 -2.14 14.40 -8.69
C TYR A 124 -3.48 14.78 -8.05
N PHE A 125 -3.71 16.07 -7.76
CA PHE A 125 -4.86 16.52 -6.95
C PHE A 125 -6.23 16.16 -7.53
N THR A 126 -6.31 16.03 -8.85
CA THR A 126 -7.54 15.67 -9.57
C THR A 126 -7.69 14.17 -9.81
N ALA A 127 -6.79 13.35 -9.23
CA ALA A 127 -6.80 11.91 -9.43
C ALA A 127 -8.15 11.29 -9.07
N LYS A 128 -8.58 10.36 -9.92
CA LYS A 128 -9.75 9.50 -9.73
C LYS A 128 -9.37 8.06 -9.94
N VAL A 129 -9.86 7.18 -9.06
CA VAL A 129 -9.65 5.74 -9.19
C VAL A 129 -11.00 5.04 -9.24
N LYS A 130 -11.21 4.21 -10.26
CA LYS A 130 -12.36 3.30 -10.36
C LYS A 130 -11.91 1.88 -10.07
N ALA A 131 -12.81 1.05 -9.55
CA ALA A 131 -12.56 -0.37 -9.34
C ALA A 131 -13.50 -1.18 -10.23
N ASP A 132 -12.95 -2.02 -11.09
CA ASP A 132 -13.69 -2.97 -11.90
C ASP A 132 -13.41 -4.39 -11.39
N ILE A 133 -14.47 -5.19 -11.31
CA ILE A 133 -14.40 -6.57 -10.83
C ILE A 133 -14.95 -7.48 -11.92
N SER A 134 -14.14 -8.43 -12.39
CA SER A 134 -14.59 -9.50 -13.27
C SER A 134 -14.62 -10.82 -12.51
N MET A 135 -15.63 -11.64 -12.75
CA MET A 135 -15.82 -12.91 -12.06
C MET A 135 -16.16 -14.03 -13.03
N ALA A 136 -15.48 -15.16 -12.87
CA ALA A 136 -15.79 -16.40 -13.58
C ALA A 136 -15.42 -17.61 -12.72
N ASN A 137 -16.28 -18.63 -12.64
CA ASN A 137 -15.99 -19.87 -11.92
C ASN A 137 -15.54 -19.65 -10.45
N LYS A 138 -16.20 -18.72 -9.73
CA LYS A 138 -15.85 -18.28 -8.37
C LYS A 138 -14.43 -17.71 -8.20
N LYS A 139 -13.85 -17.20 -9.29
CA LYS A 139 -12.57 -16.50 -9.29
C LYS A 139 -12.83 -15.05 -9.68
N ALA A 140 -12.29 -14.13 -8.89
CA ALA A 140 -12.41 -12.69 -9.11
C ALA A 140 -11.06 -12.12 -9.56
N GLU A 141 -11.11 -11.18 -10.51
CA GLU A 141 -10.00 -10.28 -10.81
C GLU A 141 -10.45 -8.85 -10.54
N ILE A 142 -9.60 -8.09 -9.85
CA ILE A 142 -9.85 -6.69 -9.51
C ILE A 142 -8.89 -5.82 -10.32
N ALA A 143 -9.43 -4.82 -11.02
CA ALA A 143 -8.66 -3.82 -11.73
C ALA A 143 -8.97 -2.43 -11.16
N PHE A 144 -8.00 -1.83 -10.48
CA PHE A 144 -8.05 -0.42 -10.11
C PHE A 144 -7.58 0.42 -11.30
N LYS A 145 -8.47 1.22 -11.88
CA LYS A 145 -8.18 2.10 -13.02
C LYS A 145 -8.01 3.52 -12.52
N ALA A 146 -6.77 3.98 -12.43
CA ALA A 146 -6.44 5.35 -12.08
C ALA A 146 -6.49 6.27 -13.30
N THR A 147 -7.01 7.47 -13.08
CA THR A 147 -6.94 8.62 -13.98
C THR A 147 -6.32 9.74 -13.16
N PRO A 148 -4.98 9.88 -13.16
CA PRO A 148 -4.29 10.77 -12.23
C PRO A 148 -4.50 12.26 -12.55
N GLY A 149 -4.66 12.62 -13.83
CA GLY A 149 -4.67 14.02 -14.24
C GLY A 149 -3.26 14.64 -14.23
N PRO A 150 -3.14 15.97 -14.35
CA PRO A 150 -1.84 16.64 -14.34
C PRO A 150 -1.15 16.52 -12.98
N ALA A 151 0.17 16.38 -13.00
CA ALA A 151 1.00 16.51 -11.82
C ALA A 151 1.18 17.98 -11.46
N TYR A 152 1.11 18.29 -10.16
CA TYR A 152 1.34 19.63 -9.64
C TYR A 152 2.74 19.75 -9.02
N PHE A 153 3.34 20.91 -9.20
CA PHE A 153 4.71 21.21 -8.77
C PHE A 153 4.73 22.37 -7.78
N ILE A 154 5.70 22.38 -6.87
CA ILE A 154 5.85 23.46 -5.90
C ILE A 154 6.27 24.75 -6.63
N GLY A 155 5.41 25.76 -6.61
CA GLY A 155 5.64 27.09 -7.20
C GLY A 155 6.37 28.03 -6.24
N SER A 156 5.99 28.02 -4.97
CA SER A 156 6.67 28.77 -3.91
C SER A 156 6.57 28.06 -2.56
N ILE A 157 7.49 28.39 -1.67
CA ILE A 157 7.51 27.93 -0.27
C ILE A 157 7.71 29.17 0.60
N LYS A 158 6.79 29.38 1.53
CA LYS A 158 6.86 30.43 2.55
C LYS A 158 6.69 29.81 3.92
N ASP A 159 7.19 30.48 4.94
CA ASP A 159 7.00 30.07 6.33
C ASP A 159 6.43 31.21 7.19
N SER A 160 5.69 30.81 8.20
CA SER A 160 5.20 31.62 9.31
C SER A 160 5.48 30.86 10.59
N ILE A 161 6.65 31.10 11.16
CA ILE A 161 7.11 30.48 12.41
C ILE A 161 7.05 31.56 13.49
N ALA A 162 6.11 31.42 14.43
CA ALA A 162 5.85 32.44 15.44
C ALA A 162 7.03 32.66 16.41
N ASN A 163 7.66 31.56 16.84
CA ASN A 163 8.79 31.61 17.76
C ASN A 163 10.12 31.77 17.00
N GLU A 164 10.77 32.92 17.15
CA GLU A 164 12.00 33.28 16.44
C GLU A 164 13.18 32.33 16.73
N ASN A 165 13.30 31.81 17.95
CA ASN A 165 14.35 30.84 18.29
C ASN A 165 14.15 29.51 17.55
N ILE A 166 12.90 29.03 17.47
CA ILE A 166 12.57 27.83 16.69
C ILE A 166 12.85 28.08 15.20
N LYS A 167 12.53 29.27 14.70
CA LYS A 167 12.80 29.66 13.32
C LYS A 167 14.30 29.60 12.99
N GLN A 168 15.15 30.20 13.82
CA GLN A 168 16.60 30.18 13.62
C GLN A 168 17.19 28.75 13.70
N LEU A 169 16.71 27.95 14.65
CA LEU A 169 17.11 26.54 14.75
C LEU A 169 16.71 25.75 13.51
N TYR A 170 15.51 25.99 12.99
CA TYR A 170 15.02 25.38 11.77
C TYR A 170 15.86 25.81 10.56
N GLU A 171 16.02 27.11 10.31
CA GLU A 171 16.74 27.64 9.15
C GLU A 171 18.21 27.18 9.11
N SER A 172 18.88 27.11 10.26
CA SER A 172 20.27 26.66 10.35
C SER A 172 20.46 25.16 10.05
N GLN A 173 19.44 24.34 10.30
CA GLN A 173 19.49 22.90 10.08
C GLN A 173 18.83 22.44 8.79
N LYS A 174 17.89 23.23 8.25
CA LYS A 174 17.10 22.95 7.05
C LYS A 174 17.94 22.43 5.86
N PRO A 175 19.11 23.00 5.51
CA PRO A 175 19.91 22.51 4.39
C PRO A 175 20.40 21.07 4.54
N LYS A 176 20.44 20.52 5.77
CA LYS A 176 20.95 19.17 6.04
C LYS A 176 19.93 18.07 5.78
N PHE A 177 18.64 18.40 5.82
CA PHE A 177 17.59 17.39 5.75
C PHE A 177 16.47 17.71 4.75
N SER A 178 16.20 18.98 4.49
CA SER A 178 14.98 19.35 3.76
C SER A 178 14.99 18.76 2.36
N ARG A 179 13.86 18.16 2.01
CA ARG A 179 13.61 17.62 0.67
C ARG A 179 12.83 18.62 -0.18
N LEU A 180 12.33 19.70 0.44
CA LEU A 180 11.43 20.65 -0.18
C LEU A 180 12.22 21.71 -0.94
N HIS A 181 11.93 21.84 -2.23
CA HIS A 181 12.45 22.91 -3.06
C HIS A 181 11.45 23.29 -4.14
N VAL A 182 11.54 24.54 -4.61
CA VAL A 182 10.72 25.02 -5.73
C VAL A 182 11.00 24.16 -6.98
N GLY A 183 9.94 23.84 -7.72
CA GLY A 183 9.99 23.06 -8.95
C GLY A 183 9.88 21.53 -8.76
N MET A 184 9.95 20.99 -7.54
CA MET A 184 9.69 19.55 -7.34
C MET A 184 8.19 19.24 -7.46
N GLN A 185 7.86 17.99 -7.82
CA GLN A 185 6.49 17.51 -7.77
C GLN A 185 6.00 17.53 -6.31
N TYR A 186 4.76 17.96 -6.07
CA TYR A 186 4.18 17.93 -4.74
C TYR A 186 4.19 16.50 -4.19
N ASP A 187 4.67 16.34 -2.96
CA ASP A 187 4.76 15.05 -2.28
C ASP A 187 4.46 15.24 -0.79
N ALA A 188 3.31 14.74 -0.35
CA ALA A 188 2.85 14.85 1.02
C ALA A 188 3.80 14.17 2.02
N ASP A 189 4.53 13.14 1.60
CA ASP A 189 5.52 12.46 2.45
C ASP A 189 6.72 13.37 2.74
N SER A 190 7.16 14.16 1.76
CA SER A 190 8.20 15.18 1.94
C SER A 190 7.77 16.29 2.90
N LEU A 191 6.50 16.74 2.83
CA LEU A 191 5.93 17.67 3.81
C LEU A 191 5.91 17.05 5.21
N ASN A 192 5.45 15.81 5.35
CA ASN A 192 5.43 15.11 6.64
C ASN A 192 6.84 14.90 7.21
N TYR A 193 7.81 14.57 6.36
CA TYR A 193 9.20 14.45 6.74
C TYR A 193 9.74 15.78 7.30
N GLU A 194 9.47 16.90 6.62
CA GLU A 194 9.84 18.23 7.10
C GLU A 194 9.25 18.53 8.49
N ARG A 195 7.95 18.20 8.70
CA ARG A 195 7.27 18.37 10.00
C ARG A 195 7.95 17.57 11.11
N GLU A 196 8.31 16.32 10.84
CA GLU A 196 8.99 15.48 11.83
C GLU A 196 10.38 16.01 12.17
N GLN A 197 11.11 16.58 11.21
CA GLN A 197 12.40 17.20 11.47
C GLN A 197 12.26 18.47 12.34
N ILE A 198 11.28 19.34 12.04
CA ILE A 198 11.01 20.53 12.87
C ILE A 198 10.64 20.11 14.30
N TYR A 199 9.76 19.12 14.44
CA TYR A 199 9.38 18.58 15.75
C TYR A 199 10.60 18.06 16.52
N ARG A 200 11.47 17.29 15.86
CA ARG A 200 12.69 16.76 16.46
C ARG A 200 13.65 17.88 16.88
N ILE A 201 13.88 18.87 16.03
CA ILE A 201 14.72 20.03 16.33
C ILE A 201 14.21 20.74 17.58
N ALA A 202 12.91 21.01 17.66
CA ALA A 202 12.33 21.65 18.85
C ALA A 202 12.56 20.79 20.11
N LYS A 203 12.27 19.49 20.05
CA LYS A 203 12.44 18.57 21.19
C LYS A 203 13.89 18.44 21.65
N GLU A 204 14.84 18.39 20.73
CA GLU A 204 16.27 18.29 21.02
C GLU A 204 16.85 19.60 21.58
N ASN A 205 16.16 20.74 21.41
CA ASN A 205 16.57 22.05 21.89
C ASN A 205 15.72 22.54 23.09
N GLY A 206 15.22 21.61 23.91
CA GLY A 206 14.59 21.92 25.20
C GLY A 206 13.11 22.34 25.13
N TYR A 207 12.47 22.33 23.95
CA TYR A 207 11.03 22.62 23.83
C TYR A 207 10.19 21.39 24.21
N TYR A 208 10.14 21.05 25.50
CA TYR A 208 9.56 19.80 25.98
C TYR A 208 8.07 19.63 25.63
N TYR A 209 7.30 20.71 25.68
CA TYR A 209 5.85 20.68 25.39
C TYR A 209 5.50 20.97 23.92
N PHE A 210 6.49 21.01 23.03
CA PHE A 210 6.25 21.18 21.60
C PHE A 210 5.58 19.92 21.02
N LEU A 211 4.46 20.08 20.32
CA LEU A 211 3.65 18.99 19.76
C LEU A 211 3.55 19.12 18.24
N ARG A 212 3.43 17.97 17.56
CA ARG A 212 3.27 17.88 16.09
C ARG A 212 2.12 18.71 15.50
N PRO A 213 0.95 18.84 16.15
CA PRO A 213 -0.15 19.66 15.62
C PRO A 213 0.17 21.14 15.46
N TYR A 214 1.23 21.65 16.09
CA TYR A 214 1.67 23.04 15.91
C TYR A 214 2.31 23.29 14.55
N ILE A 215 2.73 22.23 13.83
CA ILE A 215 3.36 22.32 12.52
C ILE A 215 2.37 21.88 11.46
N ASN A 216 1.97 22.79 10.58
CA ASN A 216 1.04 22.54 9.49
C ASN A 216 1.55 23.13 8.17
N PHE A 217 1.10 22.55 7.05
CA PHE A 217 1.32 23.11 5.73
C PHE A 217 -0.03 23.45 5.12
N ASP A 218 -0.21 24.71 4.74
CA ASP A 218 -1.32 25.09 3.87
C ASP A 218 -0.86 24.94 2.41
N VAL A 219 -1.75 24.38 1.58
CA VAL A 219 -1.49 24.11 0.16
C VAL A 219 -2.48 24.93 -0.65
N PHE A 220 -2.00 25.96 -1.33
CA PHE A 220 -2.80 26.84 -2.18
C PHE A 220 -2.59 26.50 -3.67
N GLY A 221 -3.61 26.74 -4.49
CA GLY A 221 -3.53 26.51 -5.96
C GLY A 221 -3.70 25.06 -6.41
N ALA A 222 -4.10 24.16 -5.50
CA ALA A 222 -4.38 22.75 -5.78
C ALA A 222 -5.75 22.51 -6.45
N ASP A 223 -6.44 23.57 -6.84
CA ASP A 223 -7.73 23.59 -7.49
C ASP A 223 -7.63 23.50 -9.02
N VAL A 224 -8.66 22.94 -9.64
CA VAL A 224 -8.74 22.65 -11.09
C VAL A 224 -8.66 23.93 -11.95
N ILE A 225 -8.94 25.09 -11.34
CA ILE A 225 -8.98 26.40 -12.00
C ILE A 225 -7.58 27.01 -12.12
N SER A 226 -6.61 26.54 -11.32
CA SER A 226 -5.22 27.00 -11.41
C SER A 226 -4.58 26.54 -12.72
N ALA A 227 -4.51 27.44 -13.70
CA ALA A 227 -3.97 27.18 -15.04
C ALA A 227 -2.48 26.79 -15.06
N SER A 228 -1.78 26.83 -13.93
CA SER A 228 -0.33 26.71 -13.85
C SER A 228 0.19 25.34 -13.40
N ASN A 229 -0.68 24.41 -12.95
CA ASN A 229 -0.28 23.16 -12.29
C ASN A 229 0.80 23.38 -11.20
N LYS A 230 0.69 24.50 -10.49
CA LYS A 230 1.59 24.88 -9.39
C LYS A 230 0.82 25.00 -8.11
N VAL A 231 1.49 24.66 -7.01
CA VAL A 231 1.01 24.88 -5.65
C VAL A 231 1.95 25.76 -4.87
N ASP A 232 1.38 26.62 -4.04
CA ASP A 232 2.13 27.41 -3.06
C ASP A 232 2.00 26.75 -1.68
N LEU A 233 3.14 26.51 -1.04
CA LEU A 233 3.22 25.90 0.28
C LEU A 233 3.50 26.96 1.32
N HIS A 234 2.64 27.03 2.35
CA HIS A 234 2.89 27.87 3.52
C HIS A 234 3.09 26.97 4.74
N LEU A 235 4.31 26.94 5.28
CA LEU A 235 4.63 26.28 6.54
C LEU A 235 4.19 27.17 7.69
N ASN A 236 3.30 26.69 8.55
CA ASN A 236 2.86 27.37 9.75
C ASN A 236 3.35 26.61 10.99
N VAL A 237 4.11 27.30 11.85
CA VAL A 237 4.50 26.81 13.18
C VAL A 237 3.92 27.76 14.21
N THR A 238 2.91 27.27 14.92
CA THR A 238 2.07 28.05 15.83
C THR A 238 2.50 27.88 17.28
N ASP A 239 2.24 28.89 18.10
CA ASP A 239 2.38 28.82 19.55
C ASP A 239 1.21 28.07 20.20
N PRO A 240 1.41 27.49 21.41
CA PRO A 240 0.31 26.92 22.17
C PRO A 240 -0.69 28.00 22.62
N PRO A 241 -1.93 27.63 22.95
CA PRO A 241 -2.96 28.60 23.39
C PRO A 241 -2.57 29.43 24.62
N ASN A 242 -1.65 28.94 25.45
CA ASN A 242 -1.26 29.54 26.73
C ASN A 242 -0.02 30.46 26.63
N GLY A 243 0.35 30.89 25.41
CA GLY A 243 1.49 31.79 25.16
C GLY A 243 2.60 31.12 24.35
N GLU A 244 3.79 31.72 24.33
CA GLU A 244 4.91 31.23 23.52
C GLU A 244 5.47 29.88 23.98
N HIS A 245 6.10 29.16 23.06
CA HIS A 245 6.85 27.94 23.38
C HIS A 245 7.95 28.20 24.42
N LYS A 246 7.91 27.46 25.53
CA LYS A 246 8.90 27.54 26.61
C LYS A 246 10.01 26.50 26.44
N THR A 247 11.23 26.95 26.69
CA THR A 247 12.43 26.13 26.74
C THR A 247 12.72 25.67 28.17
N PHE A 248 13.09 24.41 28.30
CA PHE A 248 13.54 23.77 29.53
C PHE A 248 14.96 23.28 29.26
N VAL A 249 15.93 24.14 29.52
CA VAL A 249 17.37 23.87 29.36
C VAL A 249 17.99 23.84 30.75
#